data_AF-A0A816GAN0-F1
#
_entry.id   AF-A0A816GAN0-F1
#
_cell.length_a   1.000
_cell.length_b   1.000
_cell.length_c   1.000
_cell.angle_alpha   90.00
_cell.angle_beta   90.00
_cell.angle_gamma   90.00
#
_symmetry.space_group_name_H-M   'P 1'
#
loop_
_entity.id
_entity.type
_entity.pdbx_description
1 polymer ?
#
loop_
_entity_poly.entity_id
_entity_poly.type
_entity_poly.pdbx_seq_one_letter_code
_entity_poly.pdbx_strand_id
1 'polypeptide(L)'
;YLELQRGSTLVTGMQICTANDFAGRDPFKMSLEGSNQSGTNLILGTSWTLIYHGTTGLQADPGRFNCGTVRTINNTAWYSSYRFLVSDTRENLNTVQYSEVRLYGY
;
A
#
# COMPACT_ATOMS: atom_id res chain seq x y z
N TYR A 1 -6.85 1.81 7.79
CA TYR A 1 -5.42 1.87 8.14
C TYR A 1 -5.06 0.63 8.94
N LEU A 2 -3.77 0.40 9.19
CA LEU A 2 -3.26 -0.67 10.04
C LEU A 2 -2.48 -0.04 11.20
N GLU A 3 -2.87 -0.33 12.43
CA GLU A 3 -2.05 -0.11 13.63
C GLU A 3 -1.18 -1.34 13.88
N LEU A 4 0.12 -1.15 14.05
CA LEU A 4 1.07 -2.24 14.22
C LEU A 4 1.07 -2.74 15.66
N GLN A 5 0.86 -4.05 15.82
CA GLN A 5 0.83 -4.72 17.12
C GLN A 5 2.23 -4.93 17.74
N ARG A 6 3.30 -4.85 16.93
CA ARG A 6 4.68 -5.14 17.35
C ARG A 6 5.54 -3.89 17.58
N GLY A 7 4.90 -2.72 17.68
CA GLY A 7 5.58 -1.43 17.78
C GLY A 7 5.80 -0.77 16.42
N SER A 8 6.48 0.38 16.43
CA SER A 8 6.81 1.11 15.22
C SER A 8 7.75 0.31 14.33
N THR A 9 7.52 0.34 13.03
CA THR A 9 8.36 -0.31 12.01
C THR A 9 8.83 0.74 11.02
N LEU A 10 10.05 0.58 10.51
CA LEU A 10 10.56 1.35 9.37
C LEU A 10 10.21 0.62 8.08
N VAL A 11 9.07 0.92 7.47
CA VAL A 11 8.67 0.29 6.20
C VAL A 11 9.51 0.84 5.06
N THR A 12 10.20 -0.04 4.36
CA THR A 12 11.11 0.26 3.24
C THR A 12 10.73 -0.47 1.94
N GLY A 13 9.66 -1.26 1.97
CA GLY A 13 9.14 -1.89 0.77
C GLY A 13 7.67 -2.25 0.86
N MET A 14 7.04 -2.39 -0.30
CA MET A 14 5.68 -2.87 -0.42
C MET A 14 5.50 -3.80 -1.62
N GLN A 15 4.52 -4.68 -1.57
CA GLN A 15 4.15 -5.56 -2.68
C GLN A 15 2.64 -5.81 -2.66
N ILE A 16 2.02 -5.79 -3.84
CA ILE A 16 0.62 -6.15 -4.02
C ILE A 16 0.52 -7.47 -4.79
N CYS A 17 -0.46 -8.29 -4.40
CA CYS A 17 -0.85 -9.49 -5.12
C CYS A 17 -2.25 -9.34 -5.70
N THR A 18 -2.40 -9.77 -6.96
CA THR A 18 -3.64 -9.64 -7.72
C THR A 18 -4.73 -10.54 -7.15
N ALA A 19 -5.99 -10.16 -7.39
CA ALA A 19 -7.13 -10.97 -6.99
C ALA A 19 -7.46 -12.06 -8.04
N ASN A 20 -8.65 -12.65 -7.91
CA ASN A 20 -9.07 -13.84 -8.66
C ASN A 20 -9.76 -13.57 -10.00
N ASP A 21 -10.39 -12.41 -10.15
CA ASP A 21 -11.42 -12.20 -11.19
C ASP A 21 -10.91 -11.36 -12.36
N PHE A 22 -10.80 -10.04 -12.21
CA PHE A 22 -10.56 -9.13 -13.35
C PHE A 22 -9.28 -8.29 -13.22
N ALA A 23 -8.38 -8.41 -14.21
CA ALA A 23 -7.10 -7.71 -14.24
C ALA A 23 -7.21 -6.18 -14.33
N GLY A 24 -8.27 -5.65 -14.94
CA GLY A 24 -8.48 -4.20 -15.04
C GLY A 24 -8.60 -3.49 -13.69
N ARG A 25 -8.99 -4.21 -12.63
CA ARG A 25 -9.14 -3.72 -11.24
C ARG A 25 -7.88 -3.80 -10.40
N ASP A 26 -6.78 -4.29 -10.97
CA ASP A 26 -5.51 -4.37 -10.26
C ASP A 26 -5.07 -2.97 -9.81
N PRO A 27 -4.64 -2.78 -8.55
CA PRO A 27 -4.07 -1.52 -8.10
C PRO A 27 -2.86 -1.14 -8.97
N PHE A 28 -2.91 -0.03 -9.71
CA PHE A 28 -1.83 0.38 -10.61
C PHE A 28 -0.97 1.49 -10.00
N LYS A 29 -1.60 2.49 -9.36
CA LYS A 29 -0.91 3.51 -8.56
C LYS A 29 -1.48 3.58 -7.15
N MET A 30 -0.63 3.95 -6.20
CA MET A 30 -1.04 4.19 -4.83
C MET A 30 -0.18 5.25 -4.14
N SER A 31 -0.66 5.73 -2.99
CA SER A 31 0.20 6.25 -1.93
C SER A 31 0.37 5.24 -0.79
N LEU A 32 1.52 5.31 -0.11
CA LEU A 32 1.73 4.72 1.21
C LEU A 32 2.10 5.85 2.17
N GLU A 33 1.50 5.82 3.35
CA GLU A 33 1.59 6.89 4.34
C GLU A 33 1.77 6.30 5.74
N GLY A 34 2.56 6.98 6.57
CA GLY A 34 2.84 6.61 7.95
C GLY A 34 2.21 7.58 8.95
N SER A 35 1.85 7.08 10.13
CA SER A 35 1.40 7.90 11.26
C SER A 35 1.89 7.34 12.59
N ASN A 36 2.11 8.24 13.55
CA ASN A 36 2.33 7.92 14.97
C ASN A 36 1.18 8.40 15.85
N GLN A 37 0.06 8.82 15.24
CA GLN A 37 -1.18 9.12 15.97
C GLN A 37 -1.87 7.83 16.42
N SER A 38 -2.86 7.95 17.31
CA SER A 38 -3.59 6.83 17.89
C SER A 38 -5.09 7.05 17.87
N GLY A 39 -5.86 5.97 17.87
CA GLY A 39 -7.31 6.01 18.04
C GLY A 39 -8.03 6.83 16.97
N THR A 40 -8.96 7.69 17.38
CA THR A 40 -9.78 8.47 16.44
C THR A 40 -8.99 9.42 15.56
N ASN A 41 -7.79 9.86 15.98
CA ASN A 41 -6.96 10.73 15.15
C ASN A 41 -6.55 10.05 13.83
N LEU A 42 -6.51 8.72 13.76
CA LEU A 42 -6.13 7.99 12.55
C LEU A 42 -7.17 8.08 11.42
N ILE A 43 -8.40 8.56 11.71
CA ILE A 43 -9.40 8.83 10.67
C ILE A 43 -9.17 10.17 9.96
N LEU A 44 -8.39 11.07 10.57
CA LEU A 44 -8.10 12.39 10.02
C LEU A 44 -7.01 12.31 8.97
N GLY A 45 -7.23 12.88 7.79
CA GLY A 45 -6.23 12.93 6.73
C GLY A 45 -4.92 13.61 7.14
N THR A 46 -5.00 14.63 8.02
CA THR A 46 -3.87 15.39 8.55
C THR A 46 -2.94 14.59 9.47
N SER A 47 -3.37 13.41 9.93
CA SER A 47 -2.56 12.53 10.78
C SER A 47 -1.51 11.74 10.01
N TRP A 48 -1.51 11.80 8.68
CA TRP A 48 -0.73 10.92 7.81
C TRP A 48 0.37 11.68 7.09
N THR A 49 1.58 11.10 7.12
CA THR A 49 2.73 11.60 6.37
C THR A 49 2.95 10.72 5.15
N LEU A 50 2.98 11.34 3.96
CA LEU A 50 3.28 10.64 2.72
C LEU A 50 4.71 10.11 2.71
N ILE A 51 4.88 8.81 2.49
CA ILE A 51 6.21 8.17 2.36
C ILE A 51 6.46 7.56 0.99
N TYR A 52 5.40 7.29 0.23
CA TYR A 52 5.50 6.83 -1.15
C TYR A 52 4.28 7.29 -1.95
N HIS A 53 4.49 7.66 -3.21
CA HIS A 53 3.43 7.81 -4.21
C HIS A 53 3.95 7.36 -5.56
N GLY A 54 3.26 6.41 -6.21
CA GLY A 54 3.71 5.85 -7.48
C GLY A 54 3.07 4.50 -7.81
N THR A 55 3.72 3.76 -8.69
CA THR A 55 3.21 2.47 -9.21
C THR A 55 3.38 1.31 -8.22
N THR A 56 2.43 0.38 -8.19
CA THR A 56 2.35 -0.70 -7.18
C THR A 56 3.27 -1.92 -7.41
N GLY A 57 3.99 -1.99 -8.54
CA GLY A 57 4.73 -3.21 -8.91
C GLY A 57 3.98 -4.12 -9.89
N LEU A 58 2.76 -3.75 -10.25
CA LEU A 58 1.89 -4.48 -11.18
C LEU A 58 1.91 -3.91 -12.61
N GLN A 59 2.98 -3.23 -13.03
CA GLN A 59 3.06 -2.74 -14.41
C GLN A 59 2.95 -3.89 -15.43
N ALA A 60 3.68 -4.98 -15.21
CA ALA A 60 3.40 -6.25 -15.84
C ALA A 60 2.31 -6.99 -15.03
N ASP A 61 1.33 -7.59 -15.71
CA ASP A 61 0.34 -8.45 -15.06
C ASP A 61 1.01 -9.78 -14.65
N PRO A 62 1.12 -10.09 -13.35
CA PRO A 62 1.70 -11.36 -12.90
C PRO A 62 0.72 -12.54 -13.05
N GLY A 63 -0.50 -12.32 -13.59
CA GLY A 63 -1.59 -13.27 -13.56
C GLY A 63 -2.37 -13.19 -12.24
N ARG A 64 -3.46 -13.95 -12.12
CA ARG A 64 -4.35 -13.92 -10.94
C ARG A 64 -3.73 -14.65 -9.75
N PHE A 65 -4.00 -14.18 -8.53
CA PHE A 65 -3.41 -14.69 -7.27
C PHE A 65 -1.88 -14.67 -7.21
N ASN A 66 -1.23 -13.86 -8.05
CA ASN A 66 0.21 -13.72 -8.09
C ASN A 66 0.63 -12.33 -7.62
N CYS A 67 1.85 -12.24 -7.08
CA CYS A 67 2.39 -10.97 -6.59
C CYS A 67 3.21 -10.26 -7.66
N GLY A 68 3.05 -8.95 -7.73
CA GLY A 68 3.90 -8.08 -8.55
C GLY A 68 5.31 -7.96 -7.97
N THR A 69 6.15 -7.14 -8.60
CA THR A 69 7.49 -6.84 -8.08
C THR A 69 7.42 -6.03 -6.79
N VAL A 70 8.30 -6.31 -5.83
CA VAL A 70 8.45 -5.46 -4.63
C VAL A 70 8.87 -4.04 -5.05
N ARG A 71 8.19 -3.04 -4.50
CA ARG A 71 8.54 -1.63 -4.65
C ARG A 71 9.33 -1.16 -3.45
N THR A 72 10.56 -0.71 -3.70
CA THR A 72 11.42 -0.07 -2.69
C THR A 72 10.90 1.33 -2.36
N ILE A 73 10.90 1.66 -1.07
CA ILE A 73 10.43 2.93 -0.52
C ILE A 73 11.57 3.57 0.27
N ASN A 74 11.91 4.81 -0.07
CA ASN A 74 12.98 5.57 0.58
C ASN A 74 12.47 6.27 1.86
N ASN A 75 11.79 5.52 2.73
CA ASN A 75 11.34 6.04 4.01
C ASN A 75 12.48 6.02 5.02
N THR A 76 12.61 7.08 5.81
CA THR A 76 13.62 7.22 6.86
C THR A 76 13.00 7.38 8.25
N ALA A 77 11.66 7.34 8.36
CA ALA A 77 10.93 7.55 9.60
C ALA A 77 10.18 6.28 10.05
N TRP A 78 10.20 6.06 11.37
CA TRP A 78 9.51 4.95 12.02
C TRP A 78 8.06 5.36 12.34
N TYR A 79 7.11 4.49 11.99
CA TYR A 79 5.68 4.72 12.22
C TYR A 79 5.02 3.53 12.90
N SER A 80 4.09 3.81 13.82
CA SER A 80 3.25 2.80 14.48
C SER A 80 2.01 2.43 13.67
N SER A 81 1.65 3.24 12.66
CA SER A 81 0.51 3.00 11.79
C SER A 81 0.84 3.27 10.33
N TYR A 82 0.22 2.50 9.44
CA TYR A 82 0.34 2.67 7.99
C TYR A 82 -1.03 2.65 7.31
N ARG A 83 -1.18 3.42 6.24
CA ARG A 83 -2.28 3.26 5.30
C ARG A 83 -1.75 3.36 3.87
N PHE A 84 -2.44 2.68 2.97
CA PHE A 84 -2.24 2.88 1.54
C PHE A 84 -3.55 3.32 0.92
N LEU A 85 -3.46 4.09 -0.16
CA LEU A 85 -4.61 4.58 -0.92
C LEU A 85 -4.36 4.27 -2.39
N VAL A 86 -5.21 3.45 -3.01
CA VAL A 86 -5.14 3.19 -4.45
C VAL A 86 -5.72 4.39 -5.18
N SER A 87 -4.92 4.98 -6.07
CA SER A 87 -5.28 6.19 -6.83
C SER A 87 -5.58 5.90 -8.30
N ASP A 88 -5.20 4.73 -8.79
CA ASP A 88 -5.39 4.32 -10.18
C ASP A 88 -5.41 2.80 -10.27
N THR A 89 -6.17 2.26 -11.22
CA THR A 89 -6.23 0.82 -11.53
C THR A 89 -5.71 0.56 -12.93
N ARG A 90 -5.39 -0.70 -13.27
CA ARG A 90 -4.75 -1.05 -14.55
C ARG A 90 -5.49 -0.47 -15.76
N GLU A 91 -6.82 -0.46 -15.71
CA GLU A 91 -7.68 0.03 -16.80
C GLU A 91 -8.52 1.26 -16.39
N ASN A 92 -8.08 2.02 -15.38
CA ASN A 92 -8.75 3.24 -14.90
C ASN A 92 -10.26 3.04 -14.60
N LEU A 93 -10.54 1.98 -13.82
CA LEU A 93 -11.86 1.62 -13.35
C LEU A 93 -12.15 2.25 -11.98
N ASN A 94 -13.44 2.38 -11.66
CA ASN A 94 -13.94 2.87 -10.37
C ASN A 94 -13.97 1.80 -9.26
N THR A 95 -13.41 0.62 -9.52
CA THR A 95 -13.36 -0.50 -8.57
C THR A 95 -11.96 -1.08 -8.53
N VAL A 96 -11.55 -1.52 -7.35
CA VAL A 96 -10.22 -2.09 -7.10
C VAL A 96 -10.36 -3.47 -6.45
N GLN A 97 -9.48 -4.40 -6.80
CA GLN A 97 -9.43 -5.71 -6.14
C GLN A 97 -7.99 -6.21 -6.04
N TYR A 98 -7.62 -6.74 -4.88
CA TYR A 98 -6.33 -7.36 -4.62
C TYR A 98 -6.52 -8.46 -3.58
N SER A 99 -5.64 -9.46 -3.58
CA SER A 99 -5.67 -10.54 -2.59
C SER A 99 -4.87 -10.20 -1.35
N GLU A 100 -3.73 -9.54 -1.52
CA GLU A 100 -2.75 -9.33 -0.46
C GLU A 100 -2.02 -8.00 -0.65
N VAL A 101 -1.67 -7.36 0.46
CA VAL A 101 -0.69 -6.26 0.52
C VAL A 101 0.36 -6.61 1.56
N ARG A 102 1.63 -6.62 1.15
CA ARG A 102 2.77 -6.92 2.03
C ARG A 102 3.58 -5.66 2.23
N LEU A 103 3.89 -5.35 3.48
CA LEU A 103 4.82 -4.29 3.86
C LEU A 103 6.09 -4.94 4.41
N TYR A 104 7.24 -4.45 3.96
CA TYR A 104 8.56 -4.93 4.36
C TYR A 104 9.27 -3.82 5.14
N GLY A 105 9.87 -4.15 6.27
CA GLY A 105 10.52 -3.18 7.14
C GLY A 105 11.33 -3.82 8.26
N TYR A 106 11.93 -2.95 9.08
CA TYR A 106 12.75 -3.29 10.25
C TYR A 106 11.97 -3.03 11.54
#